data_AF-A0A1Z8N3A1-F1
#
_entry.id   AF-A0A1Z8N3A1-F1
#
_cell.length_a   1.000
_cell.length_b   1.000
_cell.length_c   1.000
_cell.angle_alpha   90.00
_cell.angle_beta   90.00
_cell.angle_gamma   90.00
#
_symmetry.space_group_name_H-M   'P 1'
#
loop_
_entity.id
_entity.type
_entity.pdbx_description
1 polymer ?
#
loop_
_entity_poly.entity_id
_entity_poly.type
_entity_poly.pdbx_seq_one_letter_code
_entity_poly.pdbx_strand_id
1 'polypeptide(L)'
;MLYGMSKIREQQLSGASTKLEDSWRQWRKAAAIQAKGAGPVKRKIPKSTLPPMQVLFADHYKTITLAAVIFGSFLYGMLYFFTQGIVAGDHRQLPDSGHHRGTRTKAEHPPD
;
A
#
# COMPACT_ATOMS: atom_id res chain seq x y z
N MET A 1 15.91 4.10 7.38
CA MET A 1 15.40 2.74 7.07
C MET A 1 15.10 2.46 5.59
N LEU A 2 14.93 3.45 4.71
CA LEU A 2 14.66 3.21 3.27
C LEU A 2 15.88 2.73 2.44
N TYR A 3 17.10 2.98 2.91
CA TYR A 3 18.34 2.65 2.17
C TYR A 3 18.68 1.15 2.17
N GLY A 4 18.12 0.37 3.10
CA GLY A 4 18.35 -1.08 3.19
C GLY A 4 17.55 -1.89 2.16
N MET A 5 16.34 -1.44 1.81
CA MET A 5 15.46 -2.18 0.89
C MET A 5 15.94 -2.12 -0.58
N SER A 6 16.67 -1.09 -0.99
CA SER A 6 17.26 -1.03 -2.33
C SER A 6 18.43 -2.02 -2.51
N LYS A 7 19.25 -2.21 -1.47
CA LYS A 7 20.39 -3.15 -1.52
C LYS A 7 19.97 -4.62 -1.60
N ILE A 8 18.87 -4.99 -0.93
CA ILE A 8 18.32 -6.35 -0.99
C ILE A 8 17.84 -6.67 -2.42
N ARG A 9 17.21 -5.69 -3.10
CA ARG A 9 16.82 -5.81 -4.50
C ARG A 9 18.04 -5.99 -5.41
N GLU A 10 19.11 -5.21 -5.20
CA GLU A 10 20.34 -5.32 -5.99
C GLU A 10 21.03 -6.69 -5.84
N GLN A 11 21.07 -7.26 -4.63
CA GLN A 11 21.62 -8.60 -4.39
C GLN A 11 20.78 -9.73 -5.00
N GLN A 12 19.46 -9.61 -4.98
CA GLN A 12 18.56 -10.59 -5.62
C GLN A 12 18.65 -10.52 -7.16
N LEU A 13 18.82 -9.33 -7.72
CA LEU A 13 19.00 -9.14 -9.16
C LEU A 13 20.39 -9.60 -9.63
N SER A 14 21.47 -9.42 -8.85
CA SER A 14 22.82 -9.78 -9.30
C SER A 14 23.06 -11.29 -9.39
N GLY A 15 22.45 -12.08 -8.50
CA GLY A 15 22.53 -13.54 -8.54
C GLY A 15 21.67 -14.18 -9.65
N ALA A 16 20.54 -13.55 -10.00
CA ALA A 16 19.63 -14.03 -11.05
C ALA A 16 19.95 -13.45 -12.44
N SER A 17 20.65 -12.31 -12.52
CA SER A 17 20.84 -11.59 -13.78
C SER A 17 21.70 -12.34 -14.79
N THR A 18 22.77 -13.02 -14.39
CA THR A 18 23.69 -13.64 -15.36
C THR A 18 23.00 -14.73 -16.19
N LYS A 19 22.31 -15.68 -15.55
CA LYS A 19 21.57 -16.74 -16.27
C LYS A 19 20.37 -16.21 -17.06
N LEU A 20 19.67 -15.19 -16.54
CA LEU A 20 18.49 -14.62 -17.20
C LEU A 20 18.89 -13.78 -18.42
N GLU A 21 19.95 -12.99 -18.31
CA GLU A 21 20.54 -12.21 -19.41
C GLU A 21 21.09 -13.12 -20.51
N ASP A 22 21.75 -14.23 -20.14
CA ASP A 22 22.28 -15.19 -21.11
C ASP A 22 21.15 -15.92 -21.85
N SER A 23 20.10 -16.32 -21.13
CA SER A 23 18.91 -16.92 -21.73
C SER A 23 18.20 -15.93 -22.67
N TRP A 24 18.12 -14.66 -22.28
CA TRP A 24 17.56 -13.58 -23.11
C TRP A 24 18.40 -13.33 -24.37
N ARG A 25 19.73 -13.35 -24.26
CA ARG A 25 20.65 -13.22 -25.40
C ARG A 25 20.53 -14.40 -26.35
N GLN A 26 20.44 -15.64 -25.85
CA GLN A 26 20.23 -16.82 -26.69
C GLN A 26 18.90 -16.76 -27.43
N TRP A 27 17.81 -16.41 -26.74
CA TRP A 27 16.51 -16.25 -27.37
C TRP A 27 16.52 -15.16 -28.45
N ARG A 28 17.15 -14.00 -28.21
CA ARG A 28 17.29 -12.95 -29.25
C ARG A 28 18.05 -13.42 -30.47
N LYS A 29 19.11 -14.23 -30.30
CA LYS A 29 19.85 -14.83 -31.43
C LYS A 29 18.95 -15.76 -32.25
N ALA A 30 18.18 -16.63 -31.59
CA ALA A 30 17.22 -17.51 -32.25
C ALA A 30 16.10 -16.72 -32.97
N ALA A 31 15.57 -15.68 -32.33
CA ALA A 31 14.56 -14.81 -32.91
C ALA A 31 15.07 -14.01 -34.13
N ALA A 32 16.35 -13.61 -34.14
CA ALA A 32 16.98 -12.95 -35.29
C ALA A 32 17.12 -13.88 -36.50
N ILE A 33 17.35 -15.18 -36.27
CA ILE A 33 17.36 -16.19 -37.34
C ILE A 33 15.96 -16.35 -37.94
N GLN A 34 14.92 -16.40 -37.10
CA GLN A 34 13.52 -16.45 -37.55
C GLN A 34 13.09 -15.17 -38.28
N ALA A 35 13.61 -14.00 -37.88
CA ALA A 35 13.34 -12.73 -38.55
C ALA A 35 13.88 -12.67 -39.99
N LYS A 36 14.95 -13.41 -40.30
CA LYS A 36 15.53 -13.52 -41.65
C LYS A 36 14.73 -14.42 -42.61
N GLY A 37 13.57 -14.93 -42.18
CA GLY A 37 12.67 -15.73 -43.02
C GLY A 37 12.77 -17.25 -42.81
N ALA A 38 13.57 -17.70 -41.85
CA ALA A 38 13.63 -19.11 -41.47
C ALA A 38 12.46 -19.48 -40.53
N GLY A 39 11.27 -19.67 -41.10
CA GLY A 39 10.09 -20.15 -40.39
C GLY A 39 8.76 -19.60 -40.94
N PRO A 40 7.62 -20.22 -40.58
CA PRO A 40 6.29 -19.82 -41.10
C PRO A 40 5.83 -18.44 -40.61
N VAL A 41 6.49 -17.85 -39.61
CA VAL A 41 6.13 -16.55 -39.03
C VAL A 41 7.33 -15.61 -39.04
N LYS A 42 7.21 -14.49 -39.76
CA LYS A 42 8.17 -13.38 -39.75
C LYS A 42 8.09 -12.64 -38.41
N ARG A 43 9.02 -12.93 -37.49
CA ARG A 43 9.11 -12.24 -36.20
C ARG A 43 9.95 -10.97 -36.31
N LYS A 44 9.51 -9.89 -35.66
CA LYS A 44 10.26 -8.63 -35.58
C LYS A 44 11.33 -8.75 -34.48
N ILE A 45 12.54 -8.28 -34.76
CA ILE A 45 13.63 -8.29 -33.77
C ILE A 45 13.25 -7.33 -32.63
N PRO A 46 13.27 -7.78 -31.36
CA PRO A 46 13.03 -6.90 -30.22
C PRO A 46 14.09 -5.80 -30.16
N LYS A 47 13.66 -4.54 -30.03
CA LYS A 47 14.56 -3.38 -29.94
C LYS A 47 15.25 -3.27 -28.57
N SER A 48 14.64 -3.81 -27.50
CA SER A 48 15.19 -3.74 -26.14
C SER A 48 16.36 -4.70 -25.95
N THR A 49 17.46 -4.19 -25.41
CA THR A 49 18.62 -4.97 -24.98
C THR A 49 18.37 -5.75 -23.69
N LEU A 50 17.45 -5.27 -22.85
CA LEU A 50 17.12 -5.82 -21.54
C LEU A 50 15.86 -6.71 -21.60
N PRO A 51 15.76 -7.75 -20.75
CA PRO A 51 14.59 -8.61 -20.68
C PRO A 51 13.34 -7.81 -20.24
N PRO A 52 12.14 -8.17 -20.75
CA PRO A 52 10.93 -7.38 -20.60
C PRO A 52 10.51 -7.19 -19.14
N MET A 53 10.77 -8.19 -18.29
CA MET A 53 10.49 -8.09 -16.85
C MET A 53 11.34 -7.01 -16.18
N GLN A 54 12.60 -6.85 -16.57
CA GLN A 54 13.44 -5.79 -16.01
C GLN A 54 12.94 -4.39 -16.42
N VAL A 55 12.54 -4.21 -17.68
CA VAL A 55 11.97 -2.93 -18.14
C VAL A 55 10.68 -2.61 -17.38
N LEU A 56 9.79 -3.59 -17.23
CA LEU A 56 8.52 -3.41 -16.54
C LEU A 56 8.71 -3.07 -15.05
N PHE A 57 9.60 -3.79 -14.36
CA PHE A 57 9.92 -3.54 -12.94
C PHE A 57 10.82 -2.31 -12.72
N ALA A 58 11.51 -1.81 -13.73
CA ALA A 58 12.27 -0.56 -13.62
C ALA A 58 11.33 0.64 -13.69
N ASP A 59 10.42 0.67 -14.68
CA ASP A 59 9.55 1.82 -14.91
C ASP A 59 8.38 1.90 -13.93
N HIS A 60 7.69 0.79 -13.65
CA HIS A 60 6.41 0.83 -12.95
C HIS A 60 6.52 0.60 -11.44
N TYR A 61 7.62 0.02 -10.97
CA TYR A 61 7.79 -0.28 -9.53
C TYR A 61 7.74 0.98 -8.67
N LYS A 62 8.39 2.05 -9.12
CA LYS A 62 8.42 3.33 -8.37
C LYS A 62 7.02 3.94 -8.29
N THR A 63 6.30 3.96 -9.40
CA THR A 63 4.94 4.51 -9.47
C THR A 63 3.97 3.72 -8.60
N ILE A 64 4.00 2.39 -8.66
CA ILE A 64 3.11 1.53 -7.86
C ILE A 64 3.44 1.68 -6.37
N THR A 65 4.74 1.72 -6.01
CA THR A 65 5.16 1.90 -4.61
C THR A 65 4.71 3.25 -4.07
N LEU A 66 4.89 4.32 -4.84
CA LEU A 66 4.45 5.65 -4.44
C LEU A 66 2.93 5.72 -4.27
N ALA A 67 2.18 5.16 -5.23
CA ALA A 67 0.72 5.08 -5.15
C ALA A 67 0.26 4.30 -3.92
N ALA A 68 0.90 3.17 -3.61
CA ALA A 68 0.60 2.37 -2.42
C ALA A 68 0.85 3.15 -1.12
N VAL A 69 1.95 3.91 -1.04
CA VAL A 69 2.26 4.74 0.13
C VAL A 69 1.24 5.86 0.31
N ILE A 70 0.88 6.56 -0.78
CA ILE A 70 -0.10 7.65 -0.75
C ILE A 70 -1.47 7.10 -0.34
N PHE A 71 -1.92 6.04 -1.00
CA PHE A 71 -3.22 5.43 -0.73
C PHE A 71 -3.29 4.84 0.68
N GLY A 72 -2.24 4.16 1.14
CA GLY A 72 -2.14 3.65 2.49
C GLY A 72 -2.19 4.76 3.55
N SER A 73 -1.48 5.87 3.31
CA SER A 73 -1.49 7.03 4.20
C SER A 73 -2.87 7.68 4.26
N PHE A 74 -3.55 7.78 3.11
CA PHE A 74 -4.90 8.31 3.03
C PHE A 74 -5.90 7.44 3.80
N LEU A 75 -5.87 6.12 3.58
CA LEU A 75 -6.73 5.18 4.29
C LEU A 75 -6.49 5.21 5.80
N TYR A 76 -5.23 5.25 6.21
CA TYR A 76 -4.85 5.36 7.62
C TYR A 76 -5.36 6.66 8.25
N GLY A 77 -5.18 7.80 7.57
CA GLY A 77 -5.70 9.08 8.04
C GLY A 77 -7.22 9.06 8.20
N MET A 78 -7.94 8.52 7.21
CA MET A 78 -9.41 8.40 7.27
C MET A 78 -9.86 7.56 8.46
N LEU A 79 -9.22 6.41 8.69
CA LEU A 79 -9.50 5.55 9.84
C LEU A 79 -9.16 6.25 11.16
N TYR A 80 -8.05 6.98 11.24
CA TYR A 80 -7.67 7.73 12.44
C TYR A 80 -8.70 8.79 12.82
N PHE A 81 -9.22 9.56 11.86
CA PHE A 81 -10.28 10.52 12.14
C PHE A 81 -11.57 9.84 12.60
N PHE A 82 -11.90 8.70 11.99
CA PHE A 82 -13.08 7.92 12.36
C PHE A 82 -12.99 7.38 13.79
N THR A 83 -11.84 6.82 14.19
CA THR A 83 -11.63 6.32 15.55
C THR A 83 -11.63 7.44 16.59
N GLN A 84 -11.02 8.59 16.29
CA GLN A 84 -11.06 9.76 17.18
C GLN A 84 -12.49 10.29 17.36
N GLY A 85 -13.31 10.27 16.31
CA GLY A 85 -14.73 10.63 16.40
C GLY A 85 -15.53 9.73 17.34
N ILE A 86 -15.29 8.42 17.29
CA ILE A 86 -15.94 7.44 18.19
C ILE A 86 -15.50 7.67 19.65
N VAL A 87 -14.20 7.77 19.91
CA VAL A 87 -13.65 7.91 21.27
C VAL A 87 -14.06 9.25 21.90
N ALA A 88 -14.06 10.35 21.13
CA ALA A 88 -14.46 11.66 21.64
C ALA A 88 -15.98 11.80 21.86
N GLY A 89 -16.80 10.96 21.19
CA GLY A 89 -18.25 10.94 21.36
C GLY A 89 -18.70 10.31 22.68
N ASP A 90 -17.96 9.30 23.16
CA ASP A 90 -18.27 8.55 24.39
C ASP A 90 -18.17 9.42 25.66
N HIS A 91 -17.19 10.33 25.71
CA HIS A 91 -17.00 11.25 26.82
C HIS A 91 -18.07 12.36 26.96
N ARG A 92 -19.02 12.49 26.02
CA ARG A 92 -20.08 13.53 26.06
C ARG A 92 -21.42 13.03 26.60
N GLN A 93 -21.54 11.74 26.96
CA GLN A 93 -22.75 11.17 27.57
C GLN A 93 -22.64 11.07 29.09
N LEU A 94 -22.70 12.22 29.79
CA LEU A 94 -23.13 12.25 31.19
C LEU A 94 -24.07 13.45 31.41
N PRO A 95 -25.36 13.34 31.06
CA PRO A 95 -26.36 14.17 31.70
C PRO A 95 -26.57 13.63 33.12
N ASP A 96 -26.01 14.33 34.12
CA ASP A 96 -26.42 14.20 35.52
C ASP A 96 -27.90 14.52 35.62
N SER A 97 -28.72 13.47 35.61
CA SER A 97 -30.17 13.53 35.68
C SER A 97 -30.62 12.71 36.87
N GLY A 98 -30.40 13.22 38.08
CA GLY A 98 -31.09 12.65 39.23
C GLY A 98 -30.61 13.06 40.60
N HIS A 99 -31.02 14.24 41.07
CA HIS A 99 -31.63 14.33 42.39
C HIS A 99 -32.50 15.59 42.55
N HIS A 100 -33.74 15.49 42.08
CA HIS A 100 -34.85 16.20 42.70
C HIS A 100 -35.03 15.69 44.14
N ARG A 101 -34.32 16.30 45.10
CA ARG A 101 -34.61 16.14 46.52
C ARG A 101 -35.77 17.06 46.88
N GLY A 102 -37.00 16.54 46.75
CA GLY A 102 -38.18 17.17 47.33
C GLY A 102 -38.10 17.14 48.85
N THR A 103 -37.71 18.25 49.48
CA THR A 103 -37.94 18.47 50.91
C THR A 103 -39.38 18.90 51.11
N ARG A 104 -40.28 17.92 51.02
CA ARG A 104 -41.64 18.01 51.56
C ARG A 104 -41.55 17.78 53.07
N THR A 105 -42.28 18.60 53.81
CA THR A 105 -42.72 18.43 55.21
C THR A 105 -41.67 18.50 56.31
N LYS A 106 -41.56 19.69 56.93
CA LYS A 106 -41.63 19.81 58.40
C LYS A 106 -42.27 21.14 58.80
N ALA A 107 -43.59 21.23 58.62
CA ALA A 107 -44.41 22.16 59.38
C ALA A 107 -44.96 21.35 60.57
N GLU A 108 -44.33 21.48 61.73
CA GLU A 108 -44.87 20.98 62.99
C GLU A 108 -44.57 22.01 64.10
N HIS A 109 -45.62 22.76 64.44
CA HIS A 109 -45.84 23.52 65.67
C HIS A 109 -47.37 23.69 65.77
N PRO A 110 -48.04 23.71 66.94
CA PRO A 110 -47.73 23.27 68.32
C PRO A 110 -48.72 22.16 68.81
N PRO A 111 -48.66 21.73 70.08
CA PRO A 111 -49.79 22.07 70.96
C PRO A 111 -49.40 22.56 72.37
N ASP A 112 -50.27 23.45 72.87
CA ASP A 112 -50.57 23.91 74.24
C ASP A 112 -49.49 24.59 75.12
#